data_AF-A0A377WAT9-F1
#
_entry.id   AF-A0A377WAT9-F1
#
_cell.length_a   1.000
_cell.length_b   1.000
_cell.length_c   1.000
_cell.angle_alpha   90.00
_cell.angle_beta   90.00
_cell.angle_gamma   90.00
#
_symmetry.space_group_name_H-M   'P 1'
#
loop_
_entity.id
_entity.type
_entity.pdbx_description
1 polymer ?
#
loop_
_entity_poly.entity_id
_entity_poly.type
_entity_poly.pdbx_seq_one_letter_code
_entity_poly.pdbx_strand_id
1 'polypeptide(L)'
;MDRYTPPFLGRRRGWLLTTQVLLLLAIATMGFLEPVTQLRWMAALAVVIAFCSASQDIVFDAWKTDVLPAEERGAGAAISVLGYRLGMLVSGGLALWLADRYLGWQGMYWLMAALLVPCIIATLLAPEPSDVIPVPRSLEQAVAEPLRDFFGRNNAWLILLLIVLYKLGDAFAMSLTTTFLIRGVGFDAGEVGMVNKTLGLFATILGALYGGVLMQRLTLFRALLIFGLLQGVSNAGYWLLSITDKHLYSMATAVFFENLCGGMGTAAFVALLMTLCNKSFSATQFALLSALSAVGRVYVGPIAGWFVEAHGWSTFYLFSVVAAVPGIALLLLCRQTLEHTQRTASFMPRSEFPQAYALALGILTLGCLLLAVWLALLILNALDYTSFSFLSGLLEVAALTAVGGILFGGLLDYLALRKTRLI
;
A
#
# COMPACT_ATOMS: atom_id res chain seq x y z
N MET A 1 6.91 -17.44 6.47
CA MET A 1 5.64 -17.69 7.18
C MET A 1 4.84 -18.84 6.56
N ASP A 2 4.81 -18.98 5.24
CA ASP A 2 4.09 -20.11 4.61
C ASP A 2 4.74 -21.49 4.80
N ARG A 3 6.08 -21.54 4.94
CA ARG A 3 6.87 -22.78 5.09
C ARG A 3 7.05 -23.25 6.54
N TYR A 4 7.44 -22.34 7.43
CA TYR A 4 7.78 -22.69 8.81
C TYR A 4 6.52 -22.62 9.68
N THR A 5 6.22 -23.66 10.44
CA THR A 5 5.14 -23.68 11.43
C THR A 5 5.76 -23.52 12.82
N PRO A 6 5.42 -22.47 13.58
CA PRO A 6 5.80 -22.39 14.98
C PRO A 6 5.30 -23.63 15.74
N PRO A 7 5.99 -24.07 16.79
CA PRO A 7 5.66 -25.31 17.49
C PRO A 7 4.33 -25.25 18.28
N PHE A 8 3.69 -24.08 18.34
CA PHE A 8 2.46 -23.82 19.09
C PHE A 8 1.38 -23.18 18.20
N LEU A 9 0.11 -23.52 18.46
CA LEU A 9 -1.10 -22.92 17.86
C LEU A 9 -1.19 -23.01 16.33
N GLY A 10 -0.55 -24.00 15.71
CA GLY A 10 -0.65 -24.20 14.28
C GLY A 10 0.05 -23.14 13.43
N ARG A 11 -0.08 -23.22 12.09
CA ARG A 11 0.73 -22.41 11.17
C ARG A 11 0.43 -20.92 11.27
N ARG A 12 -0.82 -20.52 11.07
CA ARG A 12 -1.20 -19.11 10.95
C ARG A 12 -1.23 -18.41 12.31
N ARG A 13 -1.88 -19.01 13.31
CA ARG A 13 -2.03 -18.39 14.64
C ARG A 13 -0.72 -18.34 15.41
N GLY A 14 0.16 -19.34 15.26
CA GLY A 14 1.51 -19.31 15.84
C GLY A 14 2.31 -18.09 15.38
N TRP A 15 2.31 -17.78 14.08
CA TRP A 15 3.01 -16.59 13.55
C TRP A 15 2.33 -15.29 13.96
N LEU A 16 1.00 -15.27 14.01
CA LEU A 16 0.23 -14.10 14.41
C LEU A 16 0.51 -13.75 15.88
N LEU A 17 0.53 -14.75 16.76
CA LEU A 17 0.91 -14.57 18.16
C LEU A 17 2.37 -14.13 18.32
N THR A 18 3.30 -14.76 17.60
CA THR A 18 4.73 -14.42 17.69
C THR A 18 4.99 -12.97 17.30
N THR A 19 4.37 -12.52 16.20
CA THR A 19 4.51 -11.13 15.74
C THR A 19 3.85 -10.13 16.69
N GLN A 20 2.67 -10.44 17.24
CA GLN A 20 2.01 -9.60 18.23
C GLN A 20 2.82 -9.45 19.53
N VAL A 21 3.43 -10.54 20.03
CA VAL A 21 4.27 -10.50 21.23
C VAL A 21 5.54 -9.69 20.98
N LEU A 22 6.19 -9.87 19.82
CA LEU A 22 7.36 -9.06 19.45
C LEU A 22 7.02 -7.58 19.32
N LEU A 23 5.85 -7.24 18.75
CA LEU A 23 5.36 -5.86 18.68
C LEU A 23 5.09 -5.28 20.07
N LEU A 24 4.44 -6.04 20.95
CA LEU A 24 4.15 -5.62 22.32
C LEU A 24 5.46 -5.30 23.05
N LEU A 25 6.45 -6.20 22.97
CA LEU A 25 7.76 -5.99 23.60
C LEU A 25 8.47 -4.78 23.00
N ALA A 26 8.54 -4.68 21.67
CA ALA A 26 9.24 -3.58 21.01
C ALA A 26 8.62 -2.20 21.30
N ILE A 27 7.28 -2.09 21.28
CA ILE A 27 6.56 -0.85 21.62
C ILE A 27 6.74 -0.51 23.10
N ALA A 28 6.65 -1.50 23.99
CA ALA A 28 6.86 -1.30 25.42
C ALA A 28 8.29 -0.81 25.71
N THR A 29 9.30 -1.43 25.09
CA THR A 29 10.71 -1.00 25.21
C THR A 29 10.91 0.42 24.67
N MET A 30 10.27 0.77 23.56
CA MET A 30 10.35 2.12 22.98
C MET A 30 9.85 3.20 23.95
N GLY A 31 8.89 2.87 24.83
CA GLY A 31 8.41 3.78 25.87
C GLY A 31 9.44 4.12 26.95
N PHE A 32 10.49 3.31 27.13
CA PHE A 32 11.58 3.59 28.09
C PHE A 32 12.72 4.42 27.48
N LEU A 33 12.71 4.66 26.17
CA LEU A 33 13.77 5.39 25.49
C LEU A 33 13.43 6.88 25.40
N GLU A 34 14.44 7.72 25.63
CA GLU A 34 14.35 9.16 25.40
C GLU A 34 14.80 9.52 23.98
N PRO A 35 13.96 10.21 23.18
CA PRO A 35 14.29 10.55 21.79
C PRO A 35 15.55 11.41 21.63
N VAL A 36 15.84 12.26 22.62
CA VAL A 36 16.95 13.23 22.57
C VAL A 36 18.31 12.55 22.78
N THR A 37 18.37 11.56 23.66
CA THR A 37 19.64 10.92 24.08
C THR A 37 19.90 9.60 23.34
N GLN A 38 18.86 8.89 22.89
CA GLN A 38 18.96 7.51 22.40
C GLN A 38 18.31 7.30 21.02
N LEU A 39 18.40 8.30 20.13
CA LEU A 39 17.81 8.28 18.79
C LEU A 39 18.15 7.01 17.98
N ARG A 40 19.40 6.52 18.05
CA ARG A 40 19.85 5.31 17.34
C ARG A 40 19.07 4.06 17.76
N TRP A 41 18.85 3.88 19.06
CA TRP A 41 18.08 2.73 19.59
C TRP A 41 16.60 2.86 19.30
N MET A 42 16.07 4.08 19.34
CA MET A 42 14.69 4.36 18.95
C MET A 42 14.44 4.05 17.48
N ALA A 43 15.37 4.41 16.59
CA ALA A 43 15.32 4.06 15.17
C ALA A 43 15.40 2.53 14.96
N ALA A 44 16.30 1.84 15.67
CA ALA A 44 16.42 0.39 15.60
C ALA A 44 15.11 -0.31 16.02
N LEU A 45 14.49 0.11 17.13
CA LEU A 45 13.18 -0.41 17.54
C LEU A 45 12.07 -0.08 16.55
N ALA A 46 12.07 1.12 15.96
CA ALA A 46 11.10 1.48 14.92
C ALA A 46 11.21 0.55 13.69
N VAL A 47 12.42 0.15 13.31
CA VAL A 47 12.65 -0.86 12.24
C VAL A 47 12.11 -2.22 12.65
N VAL A 48 12.35 -2.66 13.89
CA VAL A 48 11.81 -3.92 14.41
C VAL A 48 10.28 -3.91 14.42
N ILE A 49 9.67 -2.81 14.87
CA ILE A 49 8.22 -2.61 14.87
C ILE A 49 7.69 -2.66 13.43
N ALA A 50 8.32 -1.94 12.50
CA ALA A 50 7.90 -1.94 11.10
C ALA A 50 7.98 -3.35 10.47
N PHE A 51 9.05 -4.09 10.74
CA PHE A 51 9.23 -5.46 10.27
C PHE A 51 8.18 -6.42 10.87
N CYS A 52 7.94 -6.34 12.18
CA CYS A 52 6.94 -7.18 12.84
C CYS A 52 5.51 -6.81 12.42
N SER A 53 5.23 -5.52 12.19
CA SER A 53 3.93 -5.04 11.69
C SER A 53 3.67 -5.55 10.27
N ALA A 54 4.63 -5.42 9.35
CA ALA A 54 4.51 -5.93 7.99
C ALA A 54 4.31 -7.45 7.98
N SER A 55 5.01 -8.15 8.87
CA SER A 55 4.86 -9.59 9.08
C SER A 55 3.45 -9.96 9.58
N GLN A 56 2.93 -9.21 10.55
CA GLN A 56 1.61 -9.43 11.11
C GLN A 56 0.51 -9.21 10.06
N ASP A 57 0.61 -8.15 9.26
CA ASP A 57 -0.36 -7.84 8.20
C ASP A 57 -0.48 -9.00 7.20
N ILE A 58 0.66 -9.54 6.74
CA ILE A 58 0.70 -10.68 5.80
C ILE A 58 0.05 -11.93 6.41
N VAL A 59 0.37 -12.24 7.67
CA VAL A 59 -0.17 -13.43 8.35
C VAL A 59 -1.67 -13.29 8.62
N PHE A 60 -2.11 -12.10 9.03
CA PHE A 60 -3.52 -11.79 9.27
C PHE A 60 -4.34 -11.86 7.98
N ASP A 61 -3.86 -11.27 6.88
CA ASP A 61 -4.56 -11.31 5.60
C ASP A 61 -4.64 -12.74 5.03
N ALA A 62 -3.58 -13.53 5.22
CA ALA A 62 -3.61 -14.96 4.89
C ALA A 62 -4.62 -15.71 5.75
N TRP A 63 -4.58 -15.56 7.08
CA TRP A 63 -5.51 -16.19 8.00
C TRP A 63 -6.98 -15.83 7.69
N LYS A 64 -7.27 -14.55 7.44
CA LYS A 64 -8.59 -14.06 7.06
C LYS A 64 -9.12 -14.72 5.80
N THR A 65 -8.25 -14.90 4.81
CA THR A 65 -8.60 -15.56 3.54
C THR A 65 -8.84 -17.06 3.70
N ASP A 66 -8.08 -17.69 4.59
CA ASP A 66 -8.13 -19.13 4.87
C ASP A 66 -9.35 -19.51 5.75
N VAL A 67 -9.81 -18.62 6.64
CA VAL A 67 -10.94 -18.89 7.57
C VAL A 67 -12.30 -18.49 7.00
N LEU A 68 -12.38 -17.41 6.21
CA LEU A 68 -13.68 -16.91 5.74
C LEU A 68 -14.20 -17.66 4.51
N PRO A 69 -15.45 -18.16 4.56
CA PRO A 69 -16.16 -18.68 3.39
C PRO A 69 -16.23 -17.64 2.26
N ALA A 70 -16.33 -18.09 1.02
CA ALA A 70 -16.35 -17.20 -0.15
C ALA A 70 -17.45 -16.14 -0.07
N GLU A 71 -18.61 -16.46 0.50
CA GLU A 71 -19.73 -15.53 0.70
C GLU A 71 -19.44 -14.44 1.76
N GLU A 72 -18.67 -14.75 2.80
CA GLU A 72 -18.43 -13.86 3.94
C GLU A 72 -17.16 -13.01 3.81
N ARG A 73 -16.29 -13.32 2.85
CA ARG A 73 -15.02 -12.58 2.61
C ARG A 73 -15.21 -11.08 2.44
N GLY A 74 -16.30 -10.67 1.78
CA GLY A 74 -16.62 -9.24 1.60
C GLY A 74 -16.91 -8.54 2.93
N ALA A 75 -17.71 -9.15 3.79
CA ALA A 75 -18.04 -8.61 5.11
C ALA A 75 -16.81 -8.60 6.03
N GLY A 76 -16.02 -9.68 6.04
CA GLY A 76 -14.80 -9.75 6.84
C GLY A 76 -13.73 -8.75 6.41
N ALA A 77 -13.59 -8.49 5.10
CA ALA A 77 -12.72 -7.43 4.59
C ALA A 77 -13.20 -6.03 5.05
N ALA A 78 -14.50 -5.76 5.01
CA ALA A 78 -15.07 -4.49 5.46
C ALA A 78 -14.83 -4.23 6.96
N ILE A 79 -15.03 -5.24 7.81
CA ILE A 79 -14.76 -5.15 9.26
C ILE A 79 -13.26 -4.92 9.52
N SER A 80 -12.38 -5.61 8.78
CA SER A 80 -10.93 -5.43 8.89
C SER A 80 -10.51 -4.00 8.55
N VAL A 81 -11.07 -3.41 7.49
CA VAL A 81 -10.81 -2.02 7.10
C VAL A 81 -11.34 -1.05 8.15
N LEU A 82 -12.54 -1.29 8.69
CA LEU A 82 -13.09 -0.48 9.78
C LEU A 82 -12.16 -0.49 11.00
N GLY A 83 -11.70 -1.68 11.42
CA GLY A 83 -10.74 -1.84 12.52
C GLY A 83 -9.43 -1.09 12.26
N TYR A 84 -8.88 -1.20 11.05
CA TYR A 84 -7.68 -0.44 10.64
C TYR A 84 -7.90 1.08 10.74
N ARG A 85 -9.04 1.59 10.27
CA ARG A 85 -9.36 3.03 10.33
C ARG A 85 -9.57 3.53 11.75
N LEU A 86 -10.23 2.74 12.60
CA LEU A 86 -10.33 3.04 14.04
C LEU A 86 -8.95 3.05 14.70
N GLY A 87 -8.10 2.08 14.36
CA GLY A 87 -6.71 2.03 14.80
C GLY A 87 -5.93 3.30 14.44
N MET A 88 -6.05 3.79 13.21
CA MET A 88 -5.44 5.04 12.77
C MET A 88 -5.94 6.27 13.56
N LEU A 89 -7.22 6.30 13.94
CA LEU A 89 -7.77 7.39 14.75
C LEU A 89 -7.15 7.39 16.16
N VAL A 90 -7.13 6.22 16.78
CA VAL A 90 -6.62 6.01 18.14
C VAL A 90 -5.12 6.28 18.18
N SER A 91 -4.35 5.78 17.21
CA SER A 91 -2.90 5.93 17.16
C SER A 91 -2.43 7.31 16.67
N GLY A 92 -3.29 8.05 15.99
CA GLY A 92 -3.00 9.38 15.47
C GLY A 92 -3.29 10.49 16.48
N GLY A 93 -4.35 11.25 16.21
CA GLY A 93 -4.65 12.46 16.99
C GLY A 93 -5.05 12.21 18.43
N LEU A 94 -5.74 11.10 18.69
CA LEU A 94 -6.17 10.77 20.05
C LEU A 94 -4.95 10.43 20.93
N ALA A 95 -4.01 9.63 20.42
CA ALA A 95 -2.76 9.32 21.10
C ALA A 95 -1.95 10.58 21.42
N LEU A 96 -1.78 11.48 20.45
CA LEU A 96 -1.03 12.73 20.66
C LEU A 96 -1.70 13.63 21.70
N TRP A 97 -3.02 13.80 21.64
CA TRP A 97 -3.77 14.60 22.61
C TRP A 97 -3.70 14.01 24.03
N LEU A 98 -3.81 12.68 24.15
CA LEU A 98 -3.75 11.98 25.43
C LEU A 98 -2.33 11.98 26.01
N ALA A 99 -1.31 11.87 25.15
CA ALA A 99 0.10 11.98 25.53
C ALA A 99 0.42 13.39 26.04
N ASP A 100 -0.01 14.44 25.34
CA ASP A 100 0.26 15.83 25.74
C ASP A 100 -0.43 16.21 27.05
N ARG A 101 -1.69 15.80 27.23
CA ARG A 101 -2.52 16.30 28.35
C ARG A 101 -2.51 15.44 29.61
N TYR A 102 -2.28 14.13 29.50
CA TYR A 102 -2.48 13.21 30.63
C TYR A 102 -1.35 12.20 30.86
N LEU A 103 -0.87 11.53 29.81
CA LEU A 103 -0.02 10.33 29.96
C LEU A 103 1.47 10.57 29.72
N GLY A 104 1.84 11.68 29.10
CA GLY A 104 3.19 11.89 28.57
C GLY A 104 3.54 10.91 27.44
N TRP A 105 4.77 11.02 26.94
CA TRP A 105 5.31 10.14 25.90
C TRP A 105 5.36 8.67 26.36
N GLN A 106 6.01 8.41 27.49
CA GLN A 106 6.20 7.07 28.04
C GLN A 106 4.86 6.36 28.31
N GLY A 107 3.92 7.04 28.98
CA GLY A 107 2.61 6.46 29.29
C GLY A 107 1.80 6.12 28.04
N MET A 108 1.93 6.90 26.97
CA MET A 108 1.27 6.62 25.70
C MET A 108 1.82 5.35 25.04
N TYR A 109 3.13 5.14 25.00
CA TYR A 109 3.72 3.91 24.45
C TYR A 109 3.29 2.66 25.22
N TRP A 110 3.22 2.75 26.56
CA TRP A 110 2.72 1.64 27.38
C TRP A 110 1.24 1.37 27.18
N LEU A 111 0.42 2.42 27.01
CA LEU A 111 -0.98 2.26 26.66
C LEU A 111 -1.13 1.54 25.30
N MET A 112 -0.34 1.94 24.29
CA MET A 112 -0.37 1.29 22.97
C MET A 112 0.08 -0.16 23.03
N ALA A 113 1.11 -0.48 23.83
CA ALA A 113 1.51 -1.86 24.08
C ALA A 113 0.42 -2.66 24.79
N ALA A 114 -0.27 -2.06 25.76
CA ALA A 114 -1.38 -2.70 26.48
C ALA A 114 -2.59 -2.98 25.56
N LEU A 115 -2.87 -2.11 24.59
CA LEU A 115 -3.94 -2.32 23.60
C LEU A 115 -3.70 -3.54 22.69
N LEU A 116 -2.46 -4.06 22.59
CA LEU A 116 -2.19 -5.31 21.90
C LEU A 116 -2.62 -6.55 22.70
N VAL A 117 -2.81 -6.45 24.03
CA VAL A 117 -3.20 -7.61 24.86
C VAL A 117 -4.57 -8.16 24.48
N PRO A 118 -5.64 -7.35 24.32
CA PRO A 118 -6.91 -7.82 23.76
C PRO A 118 -6.77 -8.48 22.39
N CYS A 119 -5.89 -7.97 21.52
CA CYS A 119 -5.62 -8.57 20.21
C CYS A 119 -4.98 -9.95 20.33
N ILE A 120 -4.04 -10.12 21.27
CA ILE A 120 -3.43 -11.42 21.59
C ILE A 120 -4.50 -12.40 22.07
N ILE A 121 -5.40 -11.97 22.97
CA ILE A 121 -6.51 -12.81 23.46
C ILE A 121 -7.41 -13.23 22.29
N ALA A 122 -7.75 -12.30 21.39
CA ALA A 122 -8.55 -12.61 20.20
C ALA A 122 -7.85 -13.65 19.30
N THR A 123 -6.53 -13.58 19.11
CA THR A 123 -5.75 -14.58 18.36
C THR A 123 -5.77 -15.95 19.03
N LEU A 124 -5.75 -16.00 20.36
CA LEU A 124 -5.85 -17.24 21.14
C LEU A 124 -7.24 -17.88 21.08
N LEU A 125 -8.29 -17.09 20.85
CA LEU A 125 -9.66 -17.57 20.66
C LEU A 125 -10.02 -17.86 19.20
N ALA A 126 -9.22 -17.37 18.26
CA ALA A 126 -9.46 -17.51 16.82
C ALA A 126 -9.44 -18.99 16.36
N PRO A 127 -10.34 -19.39 15.45
CA PRO A 127 -10.33 -20.74 14.89
C PRO A 127 -9.10 -20.96 14.00
N GLU A 128 -8.65 -22.21 13.94
CA GLU A 128 -7.61 -22.64 13.00
C GLU A 128 -8.26 -23.00 11.66
N PRO A 129 -7.72 -22.53 10.51
CA PRO A 129 -8.29 -22.86 9.21
C PRO A 129 -8.25 -24.37 8.97
N SER A 130 -9.38 -24.93 8.53
CA SER A 130 -9.61 -26.36 8.30
C SER A 130 -8.91 -26.91 7.06
N ASP A 131 -8.57 -26.04 6.09
CA ASP A 131 -7.98 -26.45 4.82
C ASP A 131 -6.47 -26.66 4.92
N VAL A 132 -6.04 -27.89 4.61
CA VAL A 132 -4.64 -28.31 4.51
C VAL A 132 -4.03 -27.69 3.24
N ILE A 133 -3.77 -26.39 3.24
CA ILE A 133 -3.04 -25.75 2.15
C ILE A 133 -1.60 -26.33 2.17
N PRO A 134 -1.17 -27.04 1.11
CA PRO A 134 0.10 -27.76 1.11
C PRO A 134 1.26 -26.80 1.42
N VAL A 135 2.09 -27.20 2.38
CA VAL A 135 3.27 -26.43 2.80
C VAL A 135 4.29 -26.47 1.66
N PRO A 136 4.78 -25.32 1.15
CA PRO A 136 5.85 -25.31 0.16
C PRO A 136 7.11 -25.96 0.76
N ARG A 137 7.67 -26.96 0.07
CA ARG A 137 8.75 -27.82 0.59
C ARG A 137 10.12 -27.13 0.55
N SER A 138 10.29 -26.11 -0.31
CA SER A 138 11.54 -25.35 -0.46
C SER A 138 11.35 -23.82 -0.47
N LEU A 139 12.43 -23.05 -0.25
CA LEU A 139 12.44 -21.58 -0.41
C LEU A 139 12.20 -21.17 -1.87
N GLU A 140 12.63 -22.00 -2.83
CA GLU A 140 12.33 -21.78 -4.25
C GLU A 140 10.82 -21.85 -4.51
N GLN A 141 10.12 -22.81 -3.91
CA GLN A 141 8.66 -22.93 -3.99
C GLN A 141 7.92 -21.80 -3.26
N ALA A 142 8.53 -21.23 -2.22
CA ALA A 142 7.90 -20.15 -1.45
C ALA A 142 8.10 -18.75 -2.07
N VAL A 143 9.19 -18.53 -2.83
CA VAL A 143 9.54 -17.19 -3.34
C VAL A 143 9.64 -17.16 -4.87
N ALA A 144 10.32 -18.13 -5.48
CA ALA A 144 10.56 -18.13 -6.92
C ALA A 144 9.34 -18.61 -7.72
N GLU A 145 8.60 -19.63 -7.25
CA GLU A 145 7.39 -20.12 -7.93
C GLU A 145 6.28 -19.05 -8.02
N PRO A 146 5.93 -18.32 -6.94
CA PRO A 146 4.94 -17.23 -7.04
C PRO A 146 5.35 -16.12 -8.01
N LEU A 147 6.64 -15.79 -8.07
CA LEU A 147 7.17 -14.78 -8.98
C LEU A 147 7.16 -15.28 -10.43
N ARG A 148 7.62 -16.51 -10.68
CA ARG A 148 7.58 -17.15 -12.00
C ARG A 148 6.15 -17.31 -12.50
N ASP A 149 5.22 -17.68 -11.62
CA ASP A 149 3.79 -17.75 -11.92
C ASP A 149 3.27 -16.37 -12.30
N PHE A 150 3.52 -15.32 -11.51
CA PHE A 150 3.04 -13.97 -11.84
C PHE A 150 3.64 -13.43 -13.15
N PHE A 151 4.96 -13.45 -13.28
CA PHE A 151 5.65 -12.96 -14.49
C PHE A 151 5.50 -13.91 -15.69
N GLY A 152 4.97 -15.11 -15.54
CA GLY A 152 4.66 -16.03 -16.63
C GLY A 152 3.28 -15.78 -17.27
N ARG A 153 2.44 -14.97 -16.63
CA ARG A 153 1.10 -14.63 -17.13
C ARG A 153 1.17 -13.60 -18.25
N ASN A 154 0.19 -13.67 -19.14
CA ASN A 154 -0.06 -12.64 -20.12
C ASN A 154 -0.47 -11.33 -19.41
N ASN A 155 0.06 -10.19 -19.86
CA ASN A 155 -0.23 -8.84 -19.32
C ASN A 155 0.24 -8.56 -17.89
N ALA A 156 1.12 -9.39 -17.33
CA ALA A 156 1.64 -9.21 -15.96
C ALA A 156 2.31 -7.84 -15.75
N TRP A 157 3.07 -7.35 -16.74
CA TRP A 157 3.78 -6.07 -16.66
C TRP A 157 2.86 -4.87 -16.86
N LEU A 158 1.86 -4.97 -17.75
CA LEU A 158 0.83 -3.93 -17.87
C LEU A 158 -0.02 -3.83 -16.60
N ILE A 159 -0.34 -4.96 -15.98
CA ILE A 159 -1.04 -5.00 -14.69
C ILE A 159 -0.16 -4.39 -13.60
N LEU A 160 1.14 -4.68 -13.60
CA LEU A 160 2.10 -4.09 -12.66
C LEU A 160 2.17 -2.56 -12.83
N LEU A 161 2.25 -2.07 -14.07
CA LEU A 161 2.18 -0.63 -14.38
C LEU A 161 0.84 -0.03 -13.96
N LEU A 162 -0.27 -0.73 -14.19
CA LEU A 162 -1.59 -0.30 -13.74
C LEU A 162 -1.63 -0.15 -12.22
N ILE A 163 -1.08 -1.10 -11.46
CA ILE A 163 -1.04 -1.06 -9.99
C ILE A 163 -0.31 0.20 -9.50
N VAL A 164 0.82 0.55 -10.12
CA VAL A 164 1.60 1.72 -9.74
C VAL A 164 0.92 3.02 -10.19
N LEU A 165 0.47 3.10 -11.45
CA LEU A 165 -0.04 4.33 -12.05
C LEU A 165 -1.48 4.66 -11.64
N TYR A 166 -2.31 3.65 -11.30
CA TYR A 166 -3.70 3.88 -10.89
C TYR A 166 -3.81 4.73 -9.62
N LYS A 167 -2.87 4.57 -8.68
CA LYS A 167 -2.82 5.35 -7.44
C LYS A 167 -1.91 6.57 -7.50
N LEU A 168 -1.25 6.82 -8.63
CA LEU A 168 -0.23 7.86 -8.73
C LEU A 168 -0.80 9.27 -8.54
N GLY A 169 -1.89 9.62 -9.24
CA GLY A 169 -2.51 10.94 -9.11
C GLY A 169 -3.02 11.24 -7.69
N ASP A 170 -3.67 10.25 -7.08
CA ASP A 170 -4.14 10.29 -5.67
C ASP A 170 -2.95 10.42 -4.69
N ALA A 171 -1.85 9.70 -4.94
CA ALA A 171 -0.64 9.78 -4.14
C ALA A 171 0.01 11.18 -4.19
N PHE A 172 0.06 11.81 -5.36
CA PHE A 172 0.54 13.19 -5.49
C PHE A 172 -0.30 14.14 -4.63
N ALA A 173 -1.63 14.13 -4.82
CA ALA A 173 -2.51 14.99 -4.06
C ALA A 173 -2.36 14.80 -2.53
N MET A 174 -2.49 13.56 -2.05
CA MET A 174 -2.44 13.24 -0.61
C MET A 174 -1.09 13.55 0.05
N SER A 175 0.02 13.46 -0.70
CA SER A 175 1.35 13.64 -0.12
C SER A 175 1.58 15.02 0.51
N LEU A 176 0.90 16.04 -0.02
CA LEU A 176 1.06 17.43 0.41
C LEU A 176 -0.25 18.09 0.88
N THR A 177 -1.39 17.39 0.91
CA THR A 177 -2.70 17.97 1.31
C THR A 177 -2.63 18.77 2.61
N THR A 178 -2.10 18.20 3.70
CA THR A 178 -2.01 18.91 4.98
C THR A 178 -1.11 20.15 4.89
N THR A 179 0.01 20.04 4.17
CA THR A 179 0.95 21.14 3.97
C THR A 179 0.33 22.23 3.09
N PHE A 180 -0.41 21.88 2.05
CA PHE A 180 -1.13 22.79 1.17
C PHE A 180 -2.21 23.57 1.92
N LEU A 181 -3.01 22.90 2.74
CA LEU A 181 -4.08 23.55 3.50
C LEU A 181 -3.50 24.57 4.51
N ILE A 182 -2.40 24.24 5.17
CA ILE A 182 -1.77 25.12 6.17
C ILE A 182 -0.93 26.22 5.51
N ARG A 183 0.00 25.86 4.63
CA ARG A 183 0.99 26.80 4.06
C ARG A 183 0.58 27.40 2.71
N GLY A 184 -0.21 26.69 1.93
CA GLY A 184 -0.68 27.17 0.62
C GLY A 184 -1.88 28.09 0.76
N VAL A 185 -2.97 27.61 1.37
CA VAL A 185 -4.22 28.36 1.52
C VAL A 185 -4.26 29.20 2.82
N GLY A 186 -3.47 28.83 3.83
CA GLY A 186 -3.39 29.58 5.09
C GLY A 186 -4.49 29.24 6.10
N PHE A 187 -4.99 28.01 6.12
CA PHE A 187 -5.90 27.54 7.17
C PHE A 187 -5.19 27.35 8.51
N ASP A 188 -5.96 27.45 9.60
CA ASP A 188 -5.42 27.15 10.92
C ASP A 188 -5.13 25.65 11.05
N ALA A 189 -3.98 25.31 11.64
CA ALA A 189 -3.56 23.92 11.77
C ALA A 189 -4.52 23.09 12.64
N GLY A 190 -5.17 23.72 13.62
CA GLY A 190 -6.20 23.10 14.44
C GLY A 190 -7.45 22.77 13.64
N GLU A 191 -7.94 23.70 12.82
CA GLU A 191 -9.09 23.48 11.93
C GLU A 191 -8.81 22.37 10.90
N VAL A 192 -7.66 22.41 10.22
CA VAL A 192 -7.23 21.38 9.27
C VAL A 192 -7.12 20.02 9.95
N GLY A 193 -6.53 19.99 11.15
CA GLY A 193 -6.38 18.78 11.95
C GLY A 193 -7.73 18.19 12.35
N MET A 194 -8.68 19.01 12.80
CA MET A 194 -10.03 18.56 13.13
C MET A 194 -10.76 18.00 11.91
N VAL A 195 -10.78 18.73 10.80
CA VAL A 195 -11.48 18.31 9.57
C VAL A 195 -10.89 17.02 9.01
N ASN A 196 -9.56 16.90 8.88
CA ASN A 196 -8.93 15.68 8.37
C ASN A 196 -9.18 14.46 9.28
N LYS A 197 -9.04 14.64 10.61
CA LYS A 197 -9.15 13.50 11.55
C LYS A 197 -10.58 13.08 11.82
N THR A 198 -11.55 13.99 11.78
CA THR A 198 -12.96 13.67 12.03
C THR A 198 -13.69 13.40 10.72
N LEU A 199 -13.87 14.44 9.90
CA LEU A 199 -14.63 14.39 8.67
C LEU A 199 -13.93 13.53 7.60
N GLY A 200 -12.62 13.67 7.43
CA GLY A 200 -11.84 12.88 6.47
C GLY A 200 -11.85 11.39 6.80
N LEU A 201 -11.63 11.01 8.06
CA LEU A 201 -11.70 9.60 8.44
C LEU A 201 -13.11 9.03 8.27
N PHE A 202 -14.14 9.74 8.71
CA PHE A 202 -15.52 9.33 8.55
C PHE A 202 -15.89 9.15 7.08
N ALA A 203 -15.50 10.10 6.22
CA ALA A 203 -15.66 10.03 4.78
C ALA A 203 -14.94 8.82 4.19
N THR A 204 -13.72 8.52 4.64
CA THR A 204 -12.96 7.35 4.17
C THR A 204 -13.65 6.04 4.52
N ILE A 205 -14.21 5.92 5.73
CA ILE A 205 -14.95 4.72 6.17
C ILE A 205 -16.22 4.57 5.32
N LEU A 206 -17.00 5.65 5.19
CA LEU A 206 -18.19 5.65 4.33
C LEU A 206 -17.84 5.30 2.89
N GLY A 207 -16.75 5.85 2.35
CA GLY A 207 -16.29 5.59 1.00
C GLY A 207 -15.86 4.14 0.81
N ALA A 208 -15.12 3.57 1.75
CA ALA A 208 -14.71 2.17 1.68
C ALA A 208 -15.92 1.21 1.75
N LEU A 209 -16.87 1.45 2.66
CA LEU A 209 -18.08 0.65 2.79
C LEU A 209 -18.99 0.79 1.57
N TYR A 210 -19.27 2.02 1.14
CA TYR A 210 -20.08 2.32 -0.03
C TYR A 210 -19.44 1.76 -1.31
N GLY A 211 -18.14 1.94 -1.47
CA GLY A 211 -17.36 1.36 -2.56
C GLY A 211 -17.45 -0.17 -2.58
N GLY A 212 -17.32 -0.82 -1.43
CA GLY A 212 -17.48 -2.28 -1.29
C GLY A 212 -18.87 -2.78 -1.66
N VAL A 213 -19.94 -2.09 -1.22
CA VAL A 213 -21.32 -2.41 -1.61
C VAL A 213 -21.54 -2.21 -3.11
N LEU A 214 -21.05 -1.12 -3.67
CA LEU A 214 -21.22 -0.84 -5.10
C LEU A 214 -20.48 -1.86 -5.98
N MET A 215 -19.35 -2.39 -5.50
CA MET A 215 -18.61 -3.48 -6.15
C MET A 215 -19.35 -4.82 -6.17
N GLN A 216 -20.40 -5.01 -5.35
CA GLN A 216 -21.27 -6.18 -5.47
C GLN A 216 -22.20 -6.08 -6.69
N ARG A 217 -22.51 -4.85 -7.14
CA ARG A 217 -23.42 -4.57 -8.25
C ARG A 217 -22.69 -4.24 -9.56
N LEU A 218 -21.40 -3.91 -9.48
CA LEU A 218 -20.57 -3.54 -10.61
C LEU A 218 -19.49 -4.59 -10.87
N THR A 219 -19.13 -4.79 -12.14
CA THR A 219 -17.90 -5.51 -12.50
C THR A 219 -16.67 -4.77 -11.96
N LEU A 220 -15.59 -5.50 -11.62
CA LEU A 220 -14.36 -4.90 -11.06
C LEU A 220 -13.81 -3.77 -11.94
N PHE A 221 -13.81 -3.97 -13.26
CA PHE A 221 -13.40 -2.96 -14.23
C PHE A 221 -14.20 -1.66 -14.13
N ARG A 222 -15.54 -1.74 -14.12
CA ARG A 222 -16.42 -0.56 -13.99
C ARG A 222 -16.23 0.15 -12.65
N ALA A 223 -16.07 -0.60 -11.57
CA ALA A 223 -15.80 -0.01 -10.26
C ALA A 223 -14.49 0.76 -10.24
N LEU A 224 -13.39 0.18 -10.73
CA LEU A 224 -12.09 0.85 -10.84
C LEU A 224 -12.16 2.09 -11.75
N LEU A 225 -12.92 2.04 -12.84
CA LEU A 225 -13.05 3.18 -13.75
C LEU A 225 -13.79 4.35 -13.08
N ILE A 226 -14.94 4.08 -12.45
CA ILE A 226 -15.74 5.11 -11.77
C ILE A 226 -14.94 5.69 -10.60
N PHE A 227 -14.32 4.85 -9.77
CA PHE A 227 -13.60 5.31 -8.60
C PHE A 227 -12.30 6.03 -8.96
N GLY A 228 -11.62 5.60 -10.03
CA GLY A 228 -10.46 6.30 -10.57
C GLY A 228 -10.81 7.70 -11.08
N LEU A 229 -11.91 7.82 -11.83
CA LEU A 229 -12.41 9.13 -12.29
C LEU A 229 -12.82 10.03 -11.12
N LEU A 230 -13.52 9.49 -10.13
CA LEU A 230 -13.91 10.24 -8.93
C LEU A 230 -12.69 10.74 -8.14
N GLN A 231 -11.62 9.94 -8.00
CA GLN A 231 -10.35 10.37 -7.41
C GLN A 231 -9.69 11.50 -8.24
N GLY A 232 -9.74 11.42 -9.56
CA GLY A 232 -9.26 12.52 -10.42
C GLY A 232 -10.06 13.81 -10.21
N VAL A 233 -11.39 13.71 -10.09
CA VAL A 233 -12.27 14.85 -9.81
C VAL A 233 -12.01 15.42 -8.41
N SER A 234 -11.74 14.59 -7.40
CA SER A 234 -11.40 15.11 -6.07
C SER A 234 -10.10 15.91 -6.06
N ASN A 235 -9.11 15.52 -6.88
CA ASN A 235 -7.88 16.30 -7.04
C ASN A 235 -8.14 17.67 -7.68
N ALA A 236 -9.07 17.75 -8.64
CA ALA A 236 -9.51 19.02 -9.21
C ALA A 236 -10.20 19.92 -8.16
N GLY A 237 -10.82 19.34 -7.13
CA GLY A 237 -11.36 20.07 -5.98
C GLY A 237 -10.30 20.86 -5.20
N TYR A 238 -9.10 20.30 -5.02
CA TYR A 238 -7.98 21.02 -4.38
C TYR A 238 -7.37 22.08 -5.30
N TRP A 239 -7.33 21.84 -6.61
CA TRP A 239 -6.99 22.88 -7.57
C TRP A 239 -7.94 24.06 -7.46
N LEU A 240 -9.26 23.83 -7.38
CA LEU A 240 -10.25 24.88 -7.17
C LEU A 240 -10.02 25.63 -5.85
N LEU A 241 -9.65 24.91 -4.79
CA LEU A 241 -9.33 25.51 -3.49
C LEU A 241 -8.06 26.39 -3.53
N SER A 242 -7.16 26.14 -4.49
CA SER A 242 -5.93 26.96 -4.66
C SER A 242 -6.20 28.34 -5.29
N ILE A 243 -7.35 28.50 -5.96
CA ILE A 243 -7.74 29.73 -6.67
C ILE A 243 -8.95 30.43 -6.03
N THR A 244 -9.61 29.80 -5.06
CA THR A 244 -10.79 30.33 -4.37
C THR A 244 -10.39 30.89 -3.00
N ASP A 245 -11.12 31.91 -2.54
CA ASP A 245 -10.90 32.50 -1.22
C ASP A 245 -11.11 31.49 -0.07
N LYS A 246 -10.41 31.76 1.04
CA LYS A 246 -10.43 30.93 2.24
C LYS A 246 -11.84 30.85 2.82
N HIS A 247 -12.40 29.63 2.82
CA HIS A 247 -13.66 29.36 3.49
C HIS A 247 -13.63 27.97 4.14
N LEU A 248 -14.06 27.86 5.40
CA LEU A 248 -13.99 26.59 6.14
C LEU A 248 -14.81 25.49 5.46
N TYR A 249 -15.98 25.85 4.92
CA TYR A 249 -16.87 24.89 4.26
C TYR A 249 -16.29 24.38 2.92
N SER A 250 -15.57 25.21 2.16
CA SER A 250 -14.96 24.76 0.90
C SER A 250 -13.83 23.75 1.17
N MET A 251 -13.03 23.98 2.22
CA MET A 251 -12.05 23.01 2.71
C MET A 251 -12.73 21.73 3.18
N ALA A 252 -13.75 21.83 4.03
CA ALA A 252 -14.45 20.66 4.58
C ALA A 252 -15.07 19.79 3.49
N THR A 253 -15.70 20.38 2.48
CA THR A 253 -16.26 19.66 1.33
C THR A 253 -15.18 19.01 0.47
N ALA A 254 -14.06 19.71 0.20
CA ALA A 254 -12.95 19.16 -0.57
C ALA A 254 -12.32 17.95 0.14
N VAL A 255 -12.03 18.08 1.45
CA VAL A 255 -11.48 17.00 2.29
C VAL A 255 -12.45 15.83 2.37
N PHE A 256 -13.74 16.08 2.60
CA PHE A 256 -14.75 15.03 2.65
C PHE A 256 -14.81 14.25 1.33
N PHE A 257 -14.89 14.97 0.21
CA PHE A 257 -15.01 14.35 -1.10
C PHE A 257 -13.76 13.56 -1.50
N GLU A 258 -12.56 14.10 -1.26
CA GLU A 258 -11.31 13.38 -1.46
C GLU A 258 -11.24 12.10 -0.63
N ASN A 259 -11.49 12.19 0.68
CA ASN A 259 -11.39 11.02 1.54
C ASN A 259 -12.45 9.96 1.20
N LEU A 260 -13.66 10.37 0.81
CA LEU A 260 -14.70 9.49 0.29
C LEU A 260 -14.22 8.74 -0.96
N CYS A 261 -13.70 9.47 -1.95
CA CYS A 261 -13.20 8.92 -3.21
C CYS A 261 -11.96 8.04 -3.00
N GLY A 262 -11.05 8.45 -2.13
CA GLY A 262 -9.85 7.71 -1.73
C GLY A 262 -10.20 6.40 -1.02
N GLY A 263 -11.24 6.41 -0.17
CA GLY A 263 -11.80 5.22 0.47
C GLY A 263 -12.36 4.22 -0.55
N MET A 264 -13.22 4.69 -1.46
CA MET A 264 -13.77 3.88 -2.57
C MET A 264 -12.66 3.30 -3.45
N GLY A 265 -11.70 4.14 -3.83
CA GLY A 265 -10.56 3.75 -4.66
C GLY A 265 -9.66 2.72 -4.00
N THR A 266 -9.43 2.84 -2.69
CA THR A 266 -8.62 1.87 -1.92
C THR A 266 -9.32 0.52 -1.84
N ALA A 267 -10.64 0.49 -1.61
CA ALA A 267 -11.41 -0.76 -1.58
C ALA A 267 -11.35 -1.52 -2.91
N ALA A 268 -11.57 -0.82 -4.04
CA ALA A 268 -11.46 -1.43 -5.36
C ALA A 268 -10.04 -1.86 -5.71
N PHE A 269 -9.03 -1.10 -5.27
CA PHE A 269 -7.63 -1.44 -5.49
C PHE A 269 -7.22 -2.71 -4.73
N VAL A 270 -7.61 -2.86 -3.47
CA VAL A 270 -7.37 -4.09 -2.70
C VAL A 270 -8.05 -5.29 -3.37
N ALA A 271 -9.29 -5.13 -3.82
CA ALA A 271 -10.00 -6.18 -4.55
C ALA A 271 -9.33 -6.56 -5.88
N LEU A 272 -8.74 -5.58 -6.59
CA LEU A 272 -7.92 -5.84 -7.77
C LEU A 272 -6.70 -6.70 -7.41
N LEU A 273 -5.94 -6.34 -6.38
CA LEU A 273 -4.78 -7.11 -5.93
C LEU A 273 -5.17 -8.55 -5.57
N MET A 274 -6.28 -8.72 -4.85
CA MET A 274 -6.79 -10.05 -4.49
C MET A 274 -7.18 -10.89 -5.71
N THR A 275 -7.84 -10.28 -6.71
CA THR A 275 -8.25 -10.97 -7.95
C THR A 275 -7.04 -11.42 -8.78
N LEU A 276 -5.93 -10.67 -8.69
CA LEU A 276 -4.69 -10.98 -9.39
C LEU A 276 -3.84 -12.03 -8.67
N CYS A 277 -4.17 -12.41 -7.44
CA CYS A 277 -3.43 -13.42 -6.71
C CYS A 277 -3.95 -14.82 -7.03
N ASN A 278 -3.04 -15.77 -7.25
CA ASN A 278 -3.39 -17.18 -7.32
C ASN A 278 -3.69 -17.70 -5.91
N LYS A 279 -4.74 -18.52 -5.76
CA LYS A 279 -5.14 -19.11 -4.48
C LYS A 279 -4.01 -19.90 -3.82
N SER A 280 -3.16 -20.57 -4.61
CA SER A 280 -2.04 -21.38 -4.09
C SER A 280 -0.90 -20.55 -3.49
N PHE A 281 -0.75 -19.28 -3.89
CA PHE A 281 0.36 -18.41 -3.49
C PHE A 281 -0.12 -17.02 -3.04
N SER A 282 -1.35 -16.95 -2.51
CA SER A 282 -2.09 -15.70 -2.33
C SER A 282 -1.36 -14.70 -1.44
N ALA A 283 -0.82 -15.15 -0.30
CA ALA A 283 -0.13 -14.28 0.65
C ALA A 283 1.13 -13.62 0.07
N THR A 284 1.96 -14.40 -0.62
CA THR A 284 3.23 -13.90 -1.18
C THR A 284 2.98 -12.95 -2.37
N GLN A 285 2.06 -13.30 -3.27
CA GLN A 285 1.70 -12.43 -4.40
C GLN A 285 1.02 -11.14 -3.93
N PHE A 286 0.12 -11.23 -2.94
CA PHE A 286 -0.53 -10.05 -2.38
C PHE A 286 0.47 -9.11 -1.71
N ALA A 287 1.39 -9.66 -0.90
CA ALA A 287 2.45 -8.89 -0.26
C ALA A 287 3.34 -8.17 -1.29
N LEU A 288 3.73 -8.87 -2.36
CA LEU A 288 4.53 -8.30 -3.45
C LEU A 288 3.82 -7.13 -4.12
N LEU A 289 2.57 -7.33 -4.55
CA LEU A 289 1.82 -6.30 -5.28
C LEU A 289 1.46 -5.11 -4.37
N SER A 290 1.13 -5.37 -3.10
CA SER A 290 0.88 -4.33 -2.10
C SER A 290 2.14 -3.50 -1.82
N ALA A 291 3.28 -4.15 -1.60
CA ALA A 291 4.56 -3.48 -1.39
C ALA A 291 4.95 -2.61 -2.58
N LEU A 292 4.79 -3.12 -3.81
CA LEU A 292 5.06 -2.36 -5.01
C LEU A 292 4.15 -1.13 -5.15
N SER A 293 2.87 -1.25 -4.80
CA SER A 293 1.94 -0.11 -4.78
C SER A 293 2.35 0.95 -3.75
N ALA A 294 2.93 0.52 -2.62
CA ALA A 294 3.41 1.43 -1.57
C ALA A 294 4.64 2.21 -2.03
N VAL A 295 5.57 1.58 -2.76
CA VAL A 295 6.73 2.26 -3.36
C VAL A 295 6.28 3.45 -4.21
N GLY A 296 5.30 3.24 -5.10
CA GLY A 296 4.75 4.31 -5.93
C GLY A 296 4.16 5.48 -5.13
N ARG A 297 3.68 5.24 -3.91
CA ARG A 297 3.08 6.27 -3.03
C ARG A 297 4.12 6.99 -2.17
N VAL A 298 5.11 6.27 -1.64
CA VAL A 298 6.07 6.81 -0.67
C VAL A 298 7.07 7.75 -1.32
N TYR A 299 7.57 7.40 -2.51
CA TYR A 299 8.59 8.21 -3.20
C TYR A 299 8.03 9.44 -3.92
N VAL A 300 6.70 9.56 -4.00
CA VAL A 300 6.04 10.73 -4.59
C VAL A 300 6.19 11.98 -3.74
N GLY A 301 6.26 11.87 -2.40
CA GLY A 301 6.33 13.02 -1.49
C GLY A 301 7.49 13.99 -1.78
N PRO A 302 8.75 13.52 -1.85
CA PRO A 302 9.90 14.37 -2.19
C PRO A 302 9.77 15.05 -3.56
N ILE A 303 9.30 14.30 -4.58
CA ILE A 303 9.10 14.82 -5.94
C ILE A 303 8.00 15.89 -5.94
N ALA A 304 6.93 15.66 -5.20
CA ALA A 304 5.84 16.61 -5.01
C ALA A 304 6.32 17.91 -4.35
N GLY A 305 7.15 17.81 -3.30
CA GLY A 305 7.72 18.96 -2.60
C GLY A 305 8.55 19.85 -3.53
N TRP A 306 9.50 19.24 -4.26
CA TRP A 306 10.32 19.95 -5.25
C TRP A 306 9.46 20.60 -6.36
N PHE A 307 8.43 19.90 -6.84
CA PHE A 307 7.56 20.42 -7.89
C PHE A 307 6.77 21.65 -7.42
N VAL A 308 6.26 21.63 -6.18
CA VAL A 308 5.53 22.76 -5.58
C VAL A 308 6.46 23.96 -5.39
N GLU A 309 7.69 23.75 -4.92
CA GLU A 309 8.67 24.83 -4.77
C GLU A 309 8.99 25.50 -6.11
N ALA A 310 9.06 24.72 -7.19
CA ALA A 310 9.38 25.23 -8.54
C ALA A 310 8.19 25.83 -9.29
N HIS A 311 6.99 25.26 -9.19
CA HIS A 311 5.83 25.60 -10.04
C HIS A 311 4.59 26.08 -9.29
N GLY A 312 4.63 26.10 -7.95
CA GLY A 312 3.53 26.52 -7.08
C GLY A 312 2.41 25.48 -6.91
N TRP A 313 1.47 25.80 -6.02
CA TRP A 313 0.38 24.89 -5.61
C TRP A 313 -0.66 24.62 -6.70
N SER A 314 -1.04 25.63 -7.48
CA SER A 314 -2.08 25.49 -8.51
C SER A 314 -1.64 24.51 -9.62
N THR A 315 -0.44 24.71 -10.16
CA THR A 315 0.14 23.84 -11.18
C THR A 315 0.33 22.41 -10.67
N PHE A 316 0.67 22.25 -9.39
CA PHE A 316 0.83 20.93 -8.76
C PHE A 316 -0.46 20.11 -8.72
N TYR A 317 -1.58 20.70 -8.28
CA TYR A 317 -2.86 19.98 -8.25
C TYR A 317 -3.40 19.73 -9.66
N LEU A 318 -3.13 20.62 -10.63
CA LEU A 318 -3.45 20.34 -12.03
C LEU A 318 -2.62 19.16 -12.56
N PHE A 319 -1.34 19.11 -12.23
CA PHE A 319 -0.47 17.99 -12.58
C PHE A 319 -0.95 16.68 -11.96
N SER A 320 -1.42 16.67 -10.70
CA SER A 320 -1.93 15.46 -10.07
C SER A 320 -3.19 14.90 -10.73
N VAL A 321 -4.04 15.76 -11.29
CA VAL A 321 -5.20 15.36 -12.12
C VAL A 321 -4.72 14.71 -13.43
N VAL A 322 -3.75 15.32 -14.12
CA VAL A 322 -3.18 14.76 -15.35
C VAL A 322 -2.45 13.44 -15.08
N ALA A 323 -1.76 13.33 -13.94
CA ALA A 323 -1.05 12.11 -13.52
C ALA A 323 -1.98 10.91 -13.26
N ALA A 324 -3.29 11.13 -13.05
CA ALA A 324 -4.27 10.05 -12.94
C ALA A 324 -4.65 9.45 -14.30
N VAL A 325 -4.49 10.21 -15.41
CA VAL A 325 -4.91 9.80 -16.76
C VAL A 325 -4.20 8.54 -17.25
N PRO A 326 -2.86 8.38 -17.13
CA PRO A 326 -2.18 7.16 -17.54
C PRO A 326 -2.69 5.90 -16.84
N GLY A 327 -3.02 5.99 -15.55
CA GLY A 327 -3.58 4.88 -14.78
C GLY A 327 -4.94 4.44 -15.32
N ILE A 328 -5.81 5.40 -15.64
CA ILE A 328 -7.11 5.12 -16.26
C ILE A 328 -6.96 4.57 -17.68
N ALA A 329 -6.03 5.12 -18.49
CA ALA A 329 -5.77 4.63 -19.83
C ALA A 329 -5.29 3.17 -19.84
N LEU A 330 -4.39 2.80 -18.92
CA LEU A 330 -3.97 1.41 -18.72
C LEU A 330 -5.11 0.51 -18.24
N LEU A 331 -5.99 1.02 -17.38
CA LEU A 331 -7.17 0.28 -16.96
C LEU A 331 -8.06 -0.08 -18.16
N LEU A 332 -8.30 0.88 -19.06
CA LEU A 332 -9.06 0.68 -20.29
C LEU A 332 -8.40 -0.36 -21.21
N LEU A 333 -7.08 -0.33 -21.32
CA LEU A 333 -6.30 -1.30 -22.10
C LEU A 333 -6.39 -2.72 -21.50
N CYS A 334 -6.33 -2.83 -20.18
CA CYS A 334 -6.39 -4.11 -19.46
C CYS A 334 -7.82 -4.66 -19.28
N ARG A 335 -8.85 -3.99 -19.82
CA ARG A 335 -10.26 -4.33 -19.64
C ARG A 335 -10.56 -5.81 -19.89
N GLN A 336 -10.22 -6.29 -21.08
CA GLN A 336 -10.55 -7.66 -21.50
C GLN A 336 -9.84 -8.71 -20.63
N THR A 337 -8.60 -8.42 -20.20
CA THR A 337 -7.85 -9.30 -19.30
C THR A 337 -8.49 -9.37 -17.93
N LEU A 338 -8.86 -8.22 -17.35
CA LEU A 338 -9.51 -8.16 -16.05
C LEU A 338 -10.87 -8.85 -16.06
N GLU A 339 -11.69 -8.62 -17.09
CA GLU A 339 -12.98 -9.29 -17.24
C GLU A 339 -12.81 -10.81 -17.42
N HIS A 340 -11.79 -11.26 -18.15
CA HIS A 340 -11.49 -12.69 -18.30
C HIS A 340 -11.03 -13.33 -16.98
N THR A 341 -10.06 -12.74 -16.30
CA THR A 341 -9.56 -13.27 -15.01
C THR A 341 -10.68 -13.32 -13.97
N GLN A 342 -11.55 -12.31 -13.93
CA GLN A 342 -12.69 -12.29 -13.01
C GLN A 342 -13.70 -13.42 -13.29
N ARG A 343 -13.93 -13.78 -14.56
CA ARG A 343 -14.88 -14.83 -14.95
C ARG A 343 -14.33 -16.24 -14.84
N THR A 344 -13.09 -16.45 -15.30
CA THR A 344 -12.52 -17.79 -15.47
C THR A 344 -11.66 -18.21 -14.27
N ALA A 345 -11.31 -17.28 -13.38
CA ALA A 345 -10.36 -17.47 -12.27
C ALA A 345 -9.00 -18.08 -12.70
N SER A 346 -8.69 -18.00 -14.00
CA SER A 346 -7.49 -18.52 -14.62
C SER A 346 -6.76 -17.39 -15.36
N PHE A 347 -5.45 -17.55 -15.47
CA PHE A 347 -4.59 -16.61 -16.18
C PHE A 347 -4.19 -17.22 -17.52
N MET A 348 -4.21 -16.41 -18.57
CA MET A 348 -3.68 -16.83 -19.87
C MET A 348 -2.16 -16.91 -19.78
N PRO A 349 -1.54 -18.05 -20.11
CA PRO A 349 -0.09 -18.17 -20.11
C PRO A 349 0.52 -17.33 -21.24
N ARG A 350 1.73 -16.82 -21.02
CA ARG A 350 2.51 -16.11 -22.04
C ARG A 350 2.88 -17.06 -23.18
N SER A 351 2.59 -16.67 -24.42
CA SER A 351 3.00 -17.38 -25.64
C SER A 351 4.03 -16.61 -26.49
N GLU A 352 4.02 -15.28 -26.44
CA GLU A 352 4.82 -14.42 -27.31
C GLU A 352 6.12 -13.90 -26.66
N PHE A 353 7.15 -13.65 -27.47
CA PHE A 353 8.42 -12.99 -27.11
C PHE A 353 9.19 -13.49 -25.87
N PRO A 354 9.37 -14.81 -25.64
CA PRO A 354 9.96 -15.34 -24.40
C PRO A 354 11.35 -14.78 -24.08
N GLN A 355 12.21 -14.59 -25.09
CA GLN A 355 13.57 -14.05 -24.90
C GLN A 355 13.57 -12.57 -24.50
N ALA A 356 12.68 -11.76 -25.07
CA ALA A 356 12.59 -10.34 -24.74
C ALA A 356 12.07 -10.14 -23.31
N TYR A 357 11.13 -10.98 -22.87
CA TYR A 357 10.68 -10.98 -21.48
C TYR A 357 11.74 -11.45 -20.50
N ALA A 358 12.58 -12.42 -20.88
CA ALA A 358 13.72 -12.82 -20.07
C ALA A 358 14.71 -11.65 -19.88
N LEU A 359 14.93 -10.86 -20.94
CA LEU A 359 15.73 -9.64 -20.88
C LEU A 359 15.06 -8.57 -19.99
N ALA A 360 13.75 -8.34 -20.12
CA ALA A 360 13.02 -7.41 -19.26
C ALA A 360 13.13 -7.79 -17.77
N LEU A 361 12.98 -9.09 -17.47
CA LEU A 361 13.14 -9.61 -16.12
C LEU A 361 14.59 -9.48 -15.64
N GLY A 362 15.58 -9.73 -16.51
CA GLY A 362 17.00 -9.55 -16.21
C GLY A 362 17.38 -8.09 -15.90
N ILE A 363 16.80 -7.13 -16.61
CA ILE A 363 16.97 -5.70 -16.32
C ILE A 363 16.33 -5.37 -14.96
N LEU A 364 15.12 -5.85 -14.70
CA LEU A 364 14.44 -5.62 -13.42
C LEU A 364 15.23 -6.23 -12.25
N THR A 365 15.72 -7.47 -12.38
CA THR A 365 16.51 -8.11 -11.32
C THR A 365 17.83 -7.38 -11.07
N LEU A 366 18.51 -6.91 -12.13
CA LEU A 366 19.70 -6.08 -11.99
C LEU A 366 19.40 -4.79 -11.22
N GLY A 367 18.31 -4.07 -11.58
CA GLY A 367 17.89 -2.88 -10.85
C GLY A 367 17.60 -3.15 -9.37
N CYS A 368 16.87 -4.23 -9.06
CA CYS A 368 16.60 -4.64 -7.67
C CYS A 368 17.88 -5.02 -6.90
N LEU A 369 18.85 -5.69 -7.53
CA LEU A 369 20.14 -6.02 -6.92
C LEU A 369 20.95 -4.75 -6.62
N LEU A 370 20.99 -3.79 -7.55
CA LEU A 370 21.64 -2.50 -7.33
C LEU A 370 20.98 -1.72 -6.18
N LEU A 371 19.64 -1.76 -6.06
CA LEU A 371 18.92 -1.16 -4.93
C LEU A 371 19.25 -1.84 -3.60
N ALA A 372 19.40 -3.17 -3.58
CA ALA A 372 19.80 -3.90 -2.38
C ALA A 372 21.24 -3.55 -1.95
N VAL A 373 22.15 -3.44 -2.91
CA VAL A 373 23.53 -2.98 -2.67
C VAL A 373 23.52 -1.55 -2.15
N TRP A 374 22.77 -0.65 -2.78
CA TRP A 374 22.61 0.72 -2.32
C TRP A 374 22.12 0.79 -0.87
N LEU A 375 21.09 0.02 -0.51
CA LEU A 375 20.55 -0.01 0.84
C LEU A 375 21.59 -0.51 1.86
N ALA A 376 22.35 -1.56 1.52
CA ALA A 376 23.41 -2.08 2.37
C ALA A 376 24.53 -1.03 2.59
N LEU A 377 24.98 -0.37 1.53
CA LEU A 377 25.99 0.69 1.63
C LEU A 377 25.47 1.92 2.39
N LEU A 378 24.18 2.25 2.26
CA LEU A 378 23.55 3.32 3.02
C LEU A 378 23.50 3.00 4.52
N ILE A 379 23.22 1.73 4.89
CA ILE A 379 23.30 1.28 6.29
C ILE A 379 24.73 1.37 6.82
N LEU A 380 25.73 0.96 6.03
CA LEU A 380 27.14 1.08 6.44
C LEU A 380 27.57 2.53 6.65
N ASN A 381 27.14 3.43 5.77
CA ASN A 381 27.37 4.87 5.94
C ASN A 381 26.65 5.42 7.18
N ALA A 382 25.41 5.00 7.44
CA ALA A 382 24.63 5.45 8.60
C ALA A 382 25.21 4.95 9.94
N LEU A 383 25.96 3.85 9.92
CA LEU A 383 26.66 3.28 11.09
C LEU A 383 28.08 3.85 11.27
N ASP A 384 28.45 4.89 10.50
CA ASP A 384 29.78 5.50 10.49
C ASP A 384 30.92 4.52 10.14
N TYR A 385 30.63 3.37 9.51
CA TYR A 385 31.65 2.41 9.08
C TYR A 385 32.35 2.83 7.79
N THR A 386 31.64 3.53 6.89
CA THR A 386 32.14 3.99 5.59
C THR A 386 31.55 5.36 5.24
N SER A 387 32.13 6.07 4.27
CA SER A 387 31.60 7.34 3.76
C SER A 387 31.57 7.36 2.23
N PHE A 388 30.81 6.44 1.64
CA PHE A 388 30.62 6.41 0.18
C PHE A 388 29.84 7.64 -0.30
N SER A 389 30.46 8.47 -1.14
CA SER A 389 29.84 9.69 -1.70
C SER A 389 28.94 9.43 -2.92
N PHE A 390 29.04 8.26 -3.56
CA PHE A 390 28.32 7.93 -4.79
C PHE A 390 26.94 7.29 -4.57
N LEU A 391 26.43 7.26 -3.33
CA LEU A 391 25.15 6.59 -3.01
C LEU A 391 23.96 7.18 -3.76
N SER A 392 23.91 8.50 -3.96
CA SER A 392 22.83 9.13 -4.74
C SER A 392 22.84 8.66 -6.20
N GLY A 393 24.00 8.67 -6.85
CA GLY A 393 24.14 8.19 -8.22
C GLY A 393 23.81 6.70 -8.37
N LEU A 394 24.19 5.88 -7.38
CA LEU A 394 23.82 4.45 -7.38
C LEU A 394 22.30 4.25 -7.27
N LEU A 395 21.62 5.04 -6.42
CA LEU A 395 20.15 5.01 -6.31
C LEU A 395 19.48 5.35 -7.64
N GLU A 396 19.93 6.42 -8.30
CA GLU A 396 19.38 6.86 -9.59
C GLU A 396 19.55 5.78 -10.66
N VAL A 397 20.74 5.23 -10.82
CA VAL A 397 21.01 4.16 -11.79
C VAL A 397 20.18 2.91 -11.48
N ALA A 398 20.10 2.52 -10.21
CA ALA A 398 19.33 1.36 -9.78
C ALA A 398 17.83 1.53 -10.07
N ALA A 399 17.28 2.70 -9.72
CA ALA A 399 15.88 3.04 -9.95
C ALA A 399 15.55 3.13 -11.45
N LEU A 400 16.38 3.83 -12.25
CA LEU A 400 16.20 3.94 -13.70
C LEU A 400 16.27 2.58 -14.39
N THR A 401 17.18 1.70 -13.95
CA THR A 401 17.30 0.34 -14.48
C THR A 401 16.05 -0.48 -14.15
N ALA A 402 15.58 -0.46 -12.90
CA ALA A 402 14.37 -1.17 -12.49
C ALA A 402 13.11 -0.67 -13.25
N VAL A 403 12.93 0.65 -13.34
CA VAL A 403 11.82 1.28 -14.07
C VAL A 403 11.92 0.99 -15.57
N GLY A 404 13.12 1.04 -16.15
CA GLY A 404 13.36 0.69 -17.55
C GLY A 404 12.96 -0.75 -17.87
N GLY A 405 13.29 -1.70 -16.99
CA GLY A 405 12.85 -3.09 -17.10
C GLY A 405 11.32 -3.24 -17.08
N ILE A 406 10.65 -2.50 -16.18
CA ILE A 406 9.18 -2.49 -16.09
C ILE A 406 8.53 -1.91 -17.34
N LEU A 407 9.01 -0.76 -17.83
CA LEU A 407 8.48 -0.11 -19.03
C LEU A 407 8.71 -0.97 -20.27
N PHE A 408 9.88 -1.60 -20.39
CA PHE A 408 10.18 -2.52 -21.48
C PHE A 408 9.27 -3.76 -21.45
N GLY A 409 9.07 -4.36 -20.29
CA GLY A 409 8.10 -5.46 -20.11
C GLY A 409 6.67 -5.05 -20.45
N GLY A 410 6.25 -3.84 -20.05
CA GLY A 410 4.93 -3.28 -20.38
C GLY A 410 4.74 -3.03 -21.88
N LEU A 411 5.79 -2.58 -22.58
CA LEU A 411 5.78 -2.44 -24.04
C LEU A 411 5.62 -3.81 -24.73
N LEU A 412 6.31 -4.84 -24.25
CA LEU A 412 6.18 -6.20 -24.77
C LEU A 412 4.75 -6.75 -24.57
N ASP A 413 4.15 -6.55 -23.40
CA ASP A 413 2.76 -6.91 -23.12
C ASP A 413 1.79 -6.16 -24.05
N TYR A 414 2.03 -4.87 -24.31
CA TYR A 414 1.22 -4.10 -25.26
C TYR A 414 1.29 -4.65 -26.69
N LEU A 415 2.49 -5.01 -27.14
CA LEU A 415 2.71 -5.60 -28.45
C LEU A 415 2.11 -7.00 -28.55
N ALA A 416 2.21 -7.80 -27.48
CA ALA A 416 1.59 -9.12 -27.39
C ALA A 416 0.06 -9.01 -27.46
N LEU A 417 -0.56 -8.09 -26.70
CA LEU A 417 -2.01 -7.82 -26.74
C LEU A 417 -2.53 -7.52 -28.15
N ARG A 418 -1.77 -6.77 -28.96
CA ARG A 418 -2.18 -6.45 -30.34
C ARG A 418 -2.15 -7.67 -31.26
N LYS A 419 -1.30 -8.66 -30.98
CA LYS A 419 -1.17 -9.90 -31.76
C LYS A 419 -2.16 -10.97 -31.31
N THR A 420 -2.33 -11.10 -30.01
CA THR A 420 -3.27 -12.03 -29.39
C THR A 420 -4.66 -11.42 -29.49
N ARG A 421 -5.34 -11.58 -30.64
CA ARG A 421 -6.78 -11.26 -30.74
C ARG A 421 -7.50 -12.07 -29.67
N LEU A 422 -7.88 -11.40 -28.59
CA LEU A 422 -8.92 -11.87 -27.69
C LEU A 422 -10.20 -11.91 -28.54
N ILE A 423 -10.56 -13.12 -28.98
CA ILE A 423 -11.76 -13.42 -29.77
C ILE A 423 -12.99 -12.94 -29.02
#